data_AF-A0A6C1N2Y9-F1
#
_entry.id   AF-A0A6C1N2Y9-F1
#
_cell.length_a   1.000
_cell.length_b   1.000
_cell.length_c   1.000
_cell.angle_alpha   90.00
_cell.angle_beta   90.00
_cell.angle_gamma   90.00
#
_symmetry.space_group_name_H-M   'P 1'
#
loop_
_entity.id
_entity.type
_entity.pdbx_description
1 polymer ?
#
loop_
_entity_poly.entity_id
_entity_poly.type
_entity_poly.pdbx_seq_one_letter_code
_entity_poly.pdbx_strand_id
1 'polypeptide(L)'
;MANAVSEPDKKPQKKRFFAFLTQTEIPIAVYLAIFSTMAVLWIFQTIHEELTLGLFTELLGAAFTLFIIDTLLVRAKTHRWQVVRKHVDYLIGRNVNRLRDGLVTRVFGFDPAIDSSLSEVEMNQVIRRQRGELLNFLEQMTEAELLQGADESSLFSEEFYDYFNERAGDLWDIINMKYSEYMAPELVSVLIRLHTQMKDVCGHVRQYRKAQRFPQYQSHYQQVGRMGMSVSLLAVIAMLNQLKNEGYSEAASLAGEFAEPVA
;
A
#
# COMPACT_ATOMS: atom_id res chain seq x y z
N MET A 1 -44.67 -40.97 1.00
CA MET A 1 -44.88 -40.89 2.47
C MET A 1 -43.91 -39.86 3.03
N ALA A 2 -44.49 -38.92 3.79
CA ALA A 2 -43.90 -38.02 4.79
C ALA A 2 -42.72 -37.09 4.39
N ASN A 3 -43.06 -35.80 4.40
CA ASN A 3 -42.21 -34.63 4.48
C ASN A 3 -41.27 -34.66 5.69
N ALA A 4 -40.07 -34.09 5.53
CA ALA A 4 -39.35 -33.43 6.63
C ALA A 4 -38.65 -32.19 6.06
N VAL A 5 -39.37 -31.08 6.10
CA VAL A 5 -38.82 -29.73 5.93
C VAL A 5 -38.09 -29.39 7.22
N SER A 6 -36.77 -29.26 7.18
CA SER A 6 -35.99 -28.71 8.29
C SER A 6 -35.96 -27.19 8.17
N GLU A 7 -36.53 -26.51 9.16
CA GLU A 7 -36.49 -25.05 9.33
C GLU A 7 -35.05 -24.50 9.37
N PRO A 8 -34.78 -23.31 8.81
CA PRO A 8 -33.54 -22.60 9.06
C PRO A 8 -33.56 -21.95 10.45
N ASP A 9 -32.63 -22.42 11.29
CA ASP A 9 -32.32 -21.95 12.65
C ASP A 9 -32.04 -20.42 12.65
N LYS A 10 -33.03 -19.63 13.08
CA LYS A 10 -32.89 -18.19 13.32
C LYS A 10 -32.09 -17.96 14.61
N LYS A 11 -30.78 -17.81 14.49
CA LYS A 11 -29.89 -17.30 15.56
C LYS A 11 -29.54 -15.82 15.35
N PRO A 12 -29.23 -15.09 16.44
CA PRO A 12 -29.83 -13.78 16.71
C PRO A 12 -29.09 -12.61 16.05
N GLN A 13 -29.86 -11.74 15.39
CA GLN A 13 -29.44 -10.46 14.80
C GLN A 13 -28.78 -9.47 15.79
N LYS A 14 -28.78 -9.75 17.10
CA LYS A 14 -28.25 -8.86 18.13
C LYS A 14 -26.73 -8.64 18.08
N LYS A 15 -25.94 -9.57 17.50
CA LYS A 15 -24.47 -9.44 17.46
C LYS A 15 -23.95 -8.45 16.40
N ARG A 16 -24.73 -8.11 15.37
CA ARG A 16 -24.32 -7.14 14.34
C ARG A 16 -24.46 -5.68 14.79
N PHE A 17 -25.44 -5.38 15.64
CA PHE A 17 -25.65 -4.01 16.14
C PHE A 17 -24.52 -3.53 17.06
N PHE A 18 -23.99 -4.42 17.91
CA PHE A 18 -22.84 -4.08 18.76
C PHE A 18 -21.52 -3.99 18.00
N ALA A 19 -21.36 -4.74 16.90
CA ALA A 19 -20.15 -4.65 16.06
C ALA A 19 -20.08 -3.32 15.28
N PHE A 20 -21.24 -2.75 14.90
CA PHE A 20 -21.31 -1.44 14.26
C PHE A 20 -20.91 -0.30 15.20
N LEU A 21 -21.23 -0.42 16.50
CA LEU A 21 -20.85 0.54 17.54
C LEU A 21 -19.34 0.58 17.82
N THR A 22 -18.60 -0.48 17.47
CA THR A 22 -17.15 -0.60 17.72
C THR A 22 -16.28 -0.21 16.52
N GLN A 23 -16.87 0.11 15.35
CA GLN A 23 -16.14 0.47 14.13
C GLN A 23 -16.19 1.96 13.78
N THR A 24 -16.90 2.78 14.53
CA THR A 24 -16.90 4.23 14.36
C THR A 24 -15.86 4.87 15.28
N GLU A 25 -14.88 5.58 14.70
CA GLU A 25 -13.80 6.31 15.41
C GLU A 25 -14.32 7.40 16.36
N ILE A 26 -15.60 7.72 16.30
CA ILE A 26 -16.29 8.61 17.25
C ILE A 26 -17.21 7.73 18.11
N PRO A 27 -17.19 7.85 19.45
CA PRO A 27 -18.06 7.05 20.28
C PRO A 27 -19.49 7.53 20.04
N ILE A 28 -20.28 6.76 19.29
CA ILE A 28 -21.74 6.91 19.17
C ILE A 28 -22.36 7.12 20.56
N ALA A 29 -21.76 6.52 21.60
CA ALA A 29 -22.06 6.73 23.00
C ALA A 29 -22.13 8.21 23.45
N VAL A 30 -21.31 9.12 22.92
CA VAL A 30 -21.33 10.55 23.28
C VAL A 30 -22.58 11.23 22.72
N TYR A 31 -22.88 11.02 21.43
CA TYR A 31 -24.12 11.53 20.83
C TYR A 31 -25.36 10.93 21.48
N LEU A 32 -25.30 9.63 21.81
CA LEU A 32 -26.38 8.93 22.50
C LEU A 32 -26.56 9.48 23.92
N ALA A 33 -25.48 9.78 24.66
CA ALA A 33 -25.54 10.41 25.97
C ALA A 33 -26.13 11.82 25.90
N ILE A 34 -25.72 12.65 24.93
CA ILE A 34 -26.29 13.98 24.71
C ILE A 34 -27.78 13.87 24.41
N PHE A 35 -28.17 13.02 23.46
CA PHE A 35 -29.57 12.83 23.08
C PHE A 35 -30.43 12.29 24.24
N SER A 36 -29.88 11.34 25.03
CA SER A 36 -30.52 10.81 26.23
C SER A 36 -30.72 11.90 27.28
N THR A 37 -29.71 12.76 27.48
CA THR A 37 -29.76 13.85 28.45
C THR A 37 -30.79 14.91 28.01
N MET A 38 -30.86 15.24 26.72
CA MET A 38 -31.90 16.11 26.17
C MET A 38 -33.31 15.52 26.36
N ALA A 39 -33.48 14.21 26.14
CA ALA A 39 -34.76 13.54 26.33
C ALA A 39 -35.20 13.52 27.80
N VAL A 40 -34.26 13.30 28.73
CA VAL A 40 -34.53 13.38 30.17
C VAL A 40 -34.91 14.80 30.58
N LEU A 41 -34.14 15.81 30.14
CA LEU A 41 -34.47 17.21 30.41
C LEU A 41 -35.84 17.59 29.87
N TRP A 42 -36.21 17.13 28.66
CA TRP A 42 -37.54 17.34 28.09
C TRP A 42 -38.65 16.77 28.99
N ILE A 43 -38.45 15.60 29.58
CA ILE A 43 -39.41 14.99 30.52
C ILE A 43 -39.51 15.80 31.82
N PHE A 44 -38.40 16.38 32.31
CA PHE A 44 -38.35 17.16 33.55
C PHE A 44 -38.78 18.63 33.41
N GLN A 45 -38.99 19.12 32.18
CA GLN A 45 -39.44 20.49 31.91
C GLN A 45 -40.72 20.85 32.67
N THR A 46 -41.60 19.88 32.90
CA THR A 46 -42.89 20.09 33.59
C THR A 46 -42.75 20.40 35.08
N ILE A 47 -41.57 20.21 35.68
CA ILE A 47 -41.35 20.39 37.13
C ILE A 47 -40.62 21.71 37.42
N HIS A 48 -39.59 22.05 36.65
CA HIS A 48 -38.79 23.28 36.83
C HIS A 48 -38.42 23.92 35.49
N GLU A 49 -39.35 24.65 34.89
CA GLU A 49 -39.23 25.18 33.53
C GLU A 49 -37.97 26.03 33.30
N GLU A 50 -37.68 27.00 34.20
CA GLU A 50 -36.53 27.91 34.05
C GLU A 50 -35.17 27.20 34.13
N LEU A 51 -35.00 26.27 35.07
CA LEU A 51 -33.76 25.49 35.24
C LEU A 51 -33.52 24.58 34.04
N THR A 52 -34.60 23.96 33.55
CA THR A 52 -34.53 23.00 32.44
C THR A 52 -34.15 23.69 31.14
N LEU A 53 -34.67 24.90 30.89
CA LEU A 53 -34.39 25.68 29.68
C LEU A 53 -32.94 26.20 29.67
N GLY A 54 -32.43 26.63 30.84
CA GLY A 54 -31.01 26.96 31.04
C GLY A 54 -30.08 25.77 30.76
N LEU A 55 -30.37 24.61 31.34
CA LEU A 55 -29.59 23.38 31.11
C LEU A 55 -29.68 22.91 29.66
N PHE A 56 -30.85 23.03 29.02
CA PHE A 56 -31.03 22.63 27.62
C PHE A 56 -30.19 23.49 26.68
N THR A 57 -30.15 24.81 26.90
CA THR A 57 -29.35 25.73 26.09
C THR A 57 -27.85 25.52 26.27
N GLU A 58 -27.39 25.29 27.50
CA GLU A 58 -25.99 24.98 27.78
C GLU A 58 -25.57 23.63 27.17
N LEU A 59 -26.40 22.59 27.32
CA LEU A 59 -26.13 21.26 26.78
C LEU A 59 -26.12 21.27 25.24
N LEU A 60 -27.04 22.02 24.62
CA LEU A 60 -27.06 22.23 23.16
C LEU A 60 -25.80 22.96 22.69
N GLY A 61 -25.37 24.00 23.43
CA GLY A 61 -24.12 24.73 23.15
C GLY A 61 -22.87 23.84 23.27
N ALA A 62 -22.79 22.99 24.29
CA ALA A 62 -21.72 22.03 24.48
C ALA A 62 -21.70 20.96 23.37
N ALA A 63 -22.86 20.42 23.01
CA ALA A 63 -23.00 19.45 21.92
C ALA A 63 -22.60 20.05 20.57
N PHE A 64 -23.01 21.29 20.29
CA PHE A 64 -22.64 22.00 19.07
C PHE A 64 -21.14 22.31 19.02
N THR A 65 -20.54 22.68 20.15
CA THR A 65 -19.09 22.91 20.25
C THR A 65 -18.30 21.63 20.02
N LEU A 66 -18.72 20.51 20.62
CA LEU A 66 -18.13 19.20 20.36
C LEU A 66 -18.25 18.81 18.89
N PHE A 67 -19.43 19.00 18.29
CA PHE A 67 -19.65 18.74 16.87
C PHE A 67 -18.75 19.60 15.97
N ILE A 68 -18.58 20.88 16.28
CA ILE A 68 -17.66 21.76 15.56
C ILE A 68 -16.22 21.29 15.70
N ILE A 69 -15.75 21.01 16.92
CA ILE A 69 -14.39 20.54 17.16
C ILE A 69 -14.14 19.25 16.38
N ASP A 70 -15.09 18.31 16.41
CA ASP A 70 -14.99 17.04 15.73
C ASP A 70 -14.99 17.22 14.20
N THR A 71 -15.91 18.02 13.66
CA THR A 71 -15.95 18.36 12.23
C THR A 71 -14.67 19.06 11.77
N LEU A 72 -14.13 19.97 12.58
CA LEU A 72 -12.87 20.66 12.29
C LEU A 72 -11.67 19.72 12.38
N LEU A 73 -11.64 18.80 13.35
CA LEU A 73 -10.58 17.79 13.49
C LEU A 73 -10.61 16.82 12.32
N VAL A 74 -11.78 16.31 11.93
CA VAL A 74 -11.95 15.46 10.75
C VAL A 74 -11.50 16.20 9.51
N ARG A 75 -12.00 17.42 9.26
CA ARG A 75 -11.60 18.22 8.09
C ARG A 75 -10.10 18.54 8.07
N ALA A 76 -9.51 18.86 9.22
CA ALA A 76 -8.07 19.12 9.34
C ALA A 76 -7.22 17.86 9.13
N LYS A 77 -7.71 16.69 9.58
CA LYS A 77 -7.09 15.38 9.30
C LYS A 77 -7.21 15.03 7.81
N THR A 78 -8.39 15.19 7.21
CA THR A 78 -8.63 14.93 5.78
C THR A 78 -7.75 15.83 4.89
N HIS A 79 -7.64 17.12 5.20
CA HIS A 79 -6.77 18.03 4.45
C HIS A 79 -5.29 17.65 4.60
N ARG A 80 -4.82 17.37 5.83
CA ARG A 80 -3.46 16.88 6.05
C ARG A 80 -3.20 15.58 5.30
N TRP A 81 -4.17 14.67 5.29
CA TRP A 81 -4.06 13.42 4.55
C TRP A 81 -3.96 13.67 3.05
N GLN A 82 -4.77 14.56 2.46
CA GLN A 82 -4.67 14.86 1.02
C GLN A 82 -3.26 15.36 0.64
N VAL A 83 -2.66 16.24 1.45
CA VAL A 83 -1.30 16.74 1.22
C VAL A 83 -0.28 15.62 1.37
N VAL A 84 -0.35 14.83 2.45
CA VAL A 84 0.59 13.74 2.70
C VAL A 84 0.44 12.62 1.68
N ARG A 85 -0.77 12.30 1.25
CA ARG A 85 -1.08 11.28 0.25
C ARG A 85 -0.32 11.54 -1.04
N LYS A 86 -0.32 12.78 -1.56
CA LYS A 86 0.48 13.13 -2.76
C LYS A 86 1.97 12.81 -2.58
N HIS A 87 2.52 13.09 -1.40
CA HIS A 87 3.93 12.80 -1.10
C HIS A 87 4.19 11.29 -0.96
N VAL A 88 3.28 10.56 -0.31
CA VAL A 88 3.34 9.09 -0.18
C VAL A 88 3.27 8.45 -1.57
N ASP A 89 2.29 8.82 -2.38
CA ASP A 89 2.09 8.33 -3.74
C ASP A 89 3.33 8.62 -4.61
N TYR A 90 3.92 9.82 -4.47
CA TYR A 90 5.20 10.17 -5.10
C TYR A 90 6.35 9.27 -4.65
N LEU A 91 6.50 9.02 -3.34
CA LEU A 91 7.56 8.16 -2.81
C LEU A 91 7.40 6.71 -3.26
N ILE A 92 6.17 6.19 -3.28
CA ILE A 92 5.86 4.88 -3.83
C ILE A 92 6.23 4.85 -5.31
N GLY A 93 5.72 5.80 -6.10
CA GLY A 93 5.97 5.86 -7.54
C GLY A 93 7.44 5.97 -7.90
N ARG A 94 8.21 6.74 -7.14
CA ARG A 94 9.67 6.85 -7.28
C ARG A 94 10.37 5.52 -7.00
N ASN A 95 10.00 4.83 -5.92
CA ASN A 95 10.63 3.56 -5.55
C ASN A 95 10.26 2.44 -6.52
N VAL A 96 8.99 2.36 -6.94
CA VAL A 96 8.52 1.43 -7.97
C VAL A 96 9.28 1.66 -9.27
N ASN A 97 9.42 2.90 -9.73
CA ASN A 97 10.19 3.20 -10.93
C ASN A 97 11.67 2.81 -10.80
N ARG A 98 12.32 3.15 -9.69
CA ARG A 98 13.73 2.75 -9.45
C ARG A 98 13.91 1.25 -9.41
N LEU A 99 12.95 0.52 -8.85
CA LEU A 99 12.97 -0.93 -8.78
C LEU A 99 12.74 -1.55 -10.17
N ARG A 100 11.78 -1.04 -10.95
CA ARG A 100 11.57 -1.44 -12.34
C ARG A 100 12.85 -1.23 -13.16
N ASP A 101 13.50 -0.08 -13.02
CA ASP A 101 14.69 0.31 -13.79
C ASP A 101 15.89 -0.55 -13.41
N GLY A 102 16.17 -0.69 -12.12
CA GLY A 102 17.26 -1.53 -11.66
C GLY A 102 17.03 -3.00 -11.95
N LEU A 103 15.79 -3.49 -11.91
CA LEU A 103 15.48 -4.86 -12.29
C LEU A 103 15.80 -5.11 -13.77
N VAL A 104 15.23 -4.31 -14.70
CA VAL A 104 15.45 -4.55 -16.14
C VAL A 104 16.92 -4.38 -16.53
N THR A 105 17.62 -3.41 -15.96
CA THR A 105 19.03 -3.15 -16.31
C THR A 105 19.98 -4.17 -15.69
N ARG A 106 19.83 -4.49 -14.40
CA ARG A 106 20.77 -5.35 -13.66
C ARG A 106 20.52 -6.84 -13.84
N VAL A 107 19.26 -7.25 -13.96
CA VAL A 107 18.89 -8.67 -14.11
C VAL A 107 18.87 -9.08 -15.57
N PHE A 108 18.25 -8.25 -16.42
CA PHE A 108 17.93 -8.62 -17.79
C PHE A 108 18.73 -7.86 -18.85
N GLY A 109 19.73 -7.06 -18.44
CA GLY A 109 20.63 -6.37 -19.36
C GLY A 109 19.91 -5.41 -20.31
N PHE A 110 18.84 -4.76 -19.87
CA PHE A 110 18.05 -3.85 -20.69
C PHE A 110 18.90 -2.72 -21.27
N ASP A 111 19.02 -2.72 -22.60
CA ASP A 111 19.71 -1.73 -23.40
C ASP A 111 18.69 -1.05 -24.34
N PRO A 112 18.17 0.14 -23.97
CA PRO A 112 17.12 0.78 -24.75
C PRO A 112 17.65 1.32 -26.08
N ALA A 113 16.84 1.20 -27.14
CA ALA A 113 17.17 1.83 -28.42
C ALA A 113 17.09 3.36 -28.30
N ILE A 114 18.21 4.04 -28.60
CA ILE A 114 18.33 5.50 -28.56
C ILE A 114 18.26 6.07 -29.98
N ASP A 115 17.26 6.92 -30.22
CA ASP A 115 17.09 7.74 -31.43
C ASP A 115 17.50 9.19 -31.17
N SER A 116 18.67 9.60 -31.67
CA SER A 116 19.22 10.94 -31.48
C SER A 116 18.41 12.05 -32.16
N SER A 117 17.39 11.72 -32.96
CA SER A 117 16.50 12.70 -33.58
C SER A 117 15.36 13.18 -32.67
N LEU A 118 15.07 12.45 -31.58
CA LEU A 118 14.00 12.79 -30.65
C LEU A 118 14.45 13.80 -29.59
N SER A 119 13.51 14.59 -29.08
CA SER A 119 13.76 15.40 -27.89
C SER A 119 13.97 14.53 -26.64
N GLU A 120 14.62 15.07 -25.61
CA GLU A 120 14.87 14.34 -24.35
C GLU A 120 13.57 13.82 -23.70
N VAL A 121 12.49 14.61 -23.75
CA VAL A 121 11.19 14.24 -23.17
C VAL A 121 10.58 13.06 -23.94
N GLU A 122 10.62 13.10 -25.27
CA GLU A 122 10.12 12.03 -26.13
C GLU A 122 10.97 10.76 -25.98
N MET A 123 12.29 10.91 -25.93
CA MET A 123 13.22 9.80 -25.68
C MET A 123 12.90 9.07 -24.37
N ASN A 124 12.69 9.84 -23.29
CA ASN A 124 12.35 9.27 -22.00
C ASN A 124 11.02 8.51 -22.02
N GLN A 125 10.03 8.97 -22.79
CA GLN A 125 8.77 8.23 -22.98
C GLN A 125 8.98 6.94 -23.76
N VAL A 126 9.81 6.96 -24.81
CA VAL A 126 10.16 5.78 -25.60
C VAL A 126 10.86 4.72 -24.74
N ILE A 127 11.87 5.11 -23.97
CA ILE A 127 12.59 4.22 -23.05
C ILE A 127 11.64 3.60 -22.02
N ARG A 128 10.75 4.41 -21.43
CA ARG A 128 9.74 3.94 -20.47
C ARG A 128 8.79 2.91 -21.09
N ARG A 129 8.40 3.13 -22.34
CA ARG A 129 7.57 2.19 -23.09
C ARG A 129 8.30 0.88 -23.34
N GLN A 130 9.52 0.92 -23.89
CA GLN A 130 10.33 -0.28 -24.13
C GLN A 130 10.55 -1.10 -22.84
N ARG A 131 10.85 -0.42 -21.73
CA ARG A 131 10.95 -1.05 -20.41
C ARG A 131 9.63 -1.68 -19.95
N GLY A 132 8.52 -0.99 -20.17
CA GLY A 132 7.19 -1.49 -19.88
C GLY A 132 6.85 -2.74 -20.66
N GLU A 133 7.17 -2.75 -21.96
CA GLU A 133 6.98 -3.90 -22.86
C GLU A 133 7.84 -5.09 -22.41
N LEU A 134 9.11 -4.86 -22.07
CA LEU A 134 10.00 -5.89 -21.53
C LEU A 134 9.42 -6.50 -20.24
N LEU A 135 9.02 -5.68 -19.26
CA LEU A 135 8.47 -6.20 -18.01
C LEU A 135 7.16 -6.97 -18.20
N ASN A 136 6.31 -6.56 -19.13
CA ASN A 136 5.09 -7.29 -19.47
C ASN A 136 5.41 -8.63 -20.16
N PHE A 137 6.44 -8.67 -21.01
CA PHE A 137 6.94 -9.90 -21.62
C PHE A 137 7.49 -10.87 -20.56
N LEU A 138 8.33 -10.36 -19.65
CA LEU A 138 8.94 -11.17 -18.58
C LEU A 138 7.89 -11.76 -17.63
N GLU A 139 6.80 -11.03 -17.35
CA GLU A 139 5.69 -11.53 -16.52
C GLU A 139 5.02 -12.78 -17.10
N GLN A 140 5.06 -12.97 -18.42
CA GLN A 140 4.45 -14.10 -19.10
C GLN A 140 5.37 -15.33 -19.20
N MET A 141 6.64 -15.19 -18.82
CA MET A 141 7.61 -16.28 -18.86
C MET A 141 7.35 -17.28 -17.74
N THR A 142 7.75 -18.53 -17.97
CA THR A 142 7.78 -19.53 -16.89
C THR A 142 8.99 -19.34 -15.99
N GLU A 143 8.91 -19.87 -14.76
CA GLU A 143 10.02 -19.88 -13.79
C GLU A 143 11.31 -20.44 -14.40
N ALA A 144 11.18 -21.48 -15.22
CA ALA A 144 12.31 -22.15 -15.88
C ALA A 144 12.96 -21.30 -16.98
N GLU A 145 12.23 -20.38 -17.60
CA GLU A 145 12.70 -19.55 -18.71
C GLU A 145 13.31 -18.23 -18.22
N LEU A 146 12.77 -17.66 -17.13
CA LEU A 146 13.11 -16.31 -16.67
C LEU A 146 14.63 -16.09 -16.50
N LEU A 147 15.34 -17.09 -15.95
CA LEU A 147 16.77 -16.98 -15.64
C LEU A 147 17.69 -17.43 -16.78
N GLN A 148 17.17 -17.97 -17.89
CA GLN A 148 18.02 -18.52 -18.97
C GLN A 148 18.84 -17.45 -19.69
N GLY A 149 18.35 -16.21 -19.74
CA GLY A 149 19.03 -15.07 -20.34
C GLY A 149 19.82 -14.20 -19.36
N ALA A 150 19.84 -14.55 -18.07
CA ALA A 150 20.44 -13.70 -17.05
C ALA A 150 21.85 -14.19 -16.67
N ASP A 151 22.77 -13.24 -16.48
CA ASP A 151 24.12 -13.54 -16.01
C ASP A 151 24.11 -13.94 -14.53
N GLU A 152 24.34 -15.22 -14.27
CA GLU A 152 24.36 -15.76 -12.91
C GLU A 152 25.40 -15.11 -12.01
N SER A 153 26.54 -14.70 -12.55
CA SER A 153 27.61 -14.09 -11.75
C SER A 153 27.17 -12.74 -11.18
N SER A 154 26.44 -11.96 -12.00
CA SER A 154 25.77 -10.72 -11.58
C SER A 154 24.63 -10.99 -10.61
N LEU A 155 23.72 -11.93 -10.92
CA LEU A 155 22.52 -12.21 -10.11
C LEU A 155 22.81 -12.70 -8.70
N PHE A 156 23.85 -13.52 -8.53
CA PHE A 156 24.19 -14.11 -7.24
C PHE A 156 25.38 -13.40 -6.57
N SER A 157 25.57 -12.11 -6.88
CA SER A 157 26.61 -11.24 -6.31
C SER A 157 26.18 -10.57 -4.99
N GLU A 158 27.15 -10.00 -4.26
CA GLU A 158 26.86 -9.17 -3.08
C GLU A 158 26.16 -7.87 -3.48
N GLU A 159 26.58 -7.24 -4.57
CA GLU A 159 25.98 -5.99 -5.06
C GLU A 159 24.49 -6.16 -5.39
N PHE A 160 24.13 -7.32 -5.97
CA PHE A 160 22.74 -7.66 -6.24
C PHE A 160 21.93 -7.84 -4.95
N TYR A 161 22.51 -8.53 -3.96
CA TYR A 161 21.91 -8.69 -2.64
C TYR A 161 21.68 -7.33 -1.97
N ASP A 162 22.68 -6.46 -1.96
CA ASP A 162 22.63 -5.15 -1.32
C ASP A 162 21.60 -4.25 -1.98
N TYR A 163 21.54 -4.25 -3.32
CA TYR A 163 20.53 -3.50 -4.06
C TYR A 163 19.10 -3.90 -3.66
N PHE A 164 18.76 -5.19 -3.68
CA PHE A 164 17.42 -5.63 -3.29
C PHE A 164 17.14 -5.41 -1.79
N ASN A 165 18.16 -5.55 -0.95
CA ASN A 165 18.03 -5.34 0.48
C ASN A 165 17.76 -3.86 0.81
N GLU A 166 18.43 -2.92 0.14
CA GLU A 166 18.20 -1.47 0.21
C GLU A 166 16.78 -1.14 -0.26
N ARG A 167 16.36 -1.62 -1.44
CA ARG A 167 15.02 -1.34 -1.98
C ARG A 167 13.91 -1.90 -1.11
N ALA A 168 14.12 -3.06 -0.49
CA ALA A 168 13.23 -3.58 0.53
C ALA A 168 13.16 -2.70 1.78
N GLY A 169 14.28 -2.11 2.20
CA GLY A 169 14.33 -1.11 3.27
C GLY A 169 13.52 0.14 2.92
N ASP A 170 13.75 0.73 1.75
CA ASP A 170 13.04 1.92 1.28
C ASP A 170 11.51 1.72 1.28
N LEU A 171 11.05 0.54 0.83
CA LEU A 171 9.63 0.20 0.84
C LEU A 171 9.08 -0.01 2.26
N TRP A 172 9.87 -0.61 3.15
CA TRP A 172 9.49 -0.77 4.55
C TRP A 172 9.33 0.58 5.26
N ASP A 173 10.21 1.53 4.98
CA ASP A 173 10.15 2.88 5.54
C ASP A 173 8.88 3.62 5.10
N ILE A 174 8.44 3.44 3.85
CA ILE A 174 7.16 3.97 3.36
C ILE A 174 5.98 3.34 4.11
N ILE A 175 5.98 2.01 4.27
CA ILE A 175 4.91 1.26 4.95
C ILE A 175 4.83 1.65 6.44
N ASN A 176 5.95 1.95 7.09
CA ASN A 176 5.99 2.32 8.51
C ASN A 176 5.96 3.82 8.78
N MET A 177 5.76 4.64 7.74
CA MET A 177 5.61 6.07 7.94
C MET A 177 4.34 6.35 8.75
N LYS A 178 4.36 7.37 9.61
CA LYS A 178 3.25 7.76 10.51
C LYS A 178 1.87 7.83 9.84
N TYR A 179 1.81 8.13 8.54
CA TYR A 179 0.56 8.31 7.80
C TYR A 179 0.18 7.09 6.94
N SER A 180 0.89 5.97 7.08
CA SER A 180 0.54 4.73 6.37
C SER A 180 -0.82 4.18 6.77
N GLU A 181 -1.31 4.53 7.97
CA GLU A 181 -2.65 4.18 8.46
C GLU A 181 -3.80 4.67 7.57
N TYR A 182 -3.56 5.68 6.73
CA TYR A 182 -4.56 6.23 5.82
C TYR A 182 -4.43 5.69 4.39
N MET A 183 -3.41 4.87 4.09
CA MET A 183 -3.28 4.22 2.78
C MET A 183 -4.39 3.18 2.58
N ALA A 184 -4.75 2.95 1.31
CA ALA A 184 -5.69 1.88 0.98
C ALA A 184 -5.14 0.53 1.45
N PRO A 185 -5.92 -0.31 2.16
CA PRO A 185 -5.45 -1.60 2.65
C PRO A 185 -4.89 -2.51 1.55
N GLU A 186 -5.46 -2.42 0.35
CA GLU A 186 -5.03 -3.17 -0.83
C GLU A 186 -3.62 -2.76 -1.26
N LEU A 187 -3.34 -1.45 -1.31
CA LEU A 187 -2.02 -0.93 -1.62
C LEU A 187 -1.00 -1.38 -0.59
N VAL A 188 -1.32 -1.25 0.71
CA VAL A 188 -0.42 -1.69 1.79
C VAL A 188 -0.12 -3.19 1.67
N SER A 189 -1.13 -4.00 1.34
CA SER A 189 -0.95 -5.44 1.12
C SER A 189 0.02 -5.72 -0.03
N VAL A 190 -0.12 -5.04 -1.16
CA VAL A 190 0.79 -5.18 -2.31
C VAL A 190 2.21 -4.76 -1.95
N LEU A 191 2.39 -3.63 -1.27
CA LEU A 191 3.71 -3.13 -0.86
C LEU A 191 4.40 -4.06 0.14
N ILE A 192 3.65 -4.63 1.11
CA ILE A 192 4.19 -5.63 2.05
C ILE A 192 4.63 -6.89 1.29
N ARG A 193 3.80 -7.39 0.36
CA ARG A 193 4.16 -8.55 -0.45
C ARG A 193 5.39 -8.28 -1.32
N LEU A 194 5.48 -7.10 -1.92
CA LEU A 194 6.64 -6.67 -2.69
C LEU A 194 7.91 -6.62 -1.82
N HIS A 195 7.82 -6.05 -0.62
CA HIS A 195 8.90 -6.08 0.36
C HIS A 195 9.35 -7.51 0.68
N THR A 196 8.40 -8.40 0.99
CA THR A 196 8.71 -9.80 1.32
C THR A 196 9.39 -10.50 0.14
N GLN A 197 8.88 -10.37 -1.08
CA GLN A 197 9.49 -11.01 -2.25
C GLN A 197 10.90 -10.49 -2.55
N MET A 198 11.19 -9.21 -2.32
CA MET A 198 12.56 -8.70 -2.42
C MET A 198 13.48 -9.26 -1.32
N LYS A 199 12.98 -9.45 -0.09
CA LYS A 199 13.75 -10.14 0.96
C LYS A 199 13.96 -11.63 0.64
N ASP A 200 13.00 -12.27 -0.03
CA ASP A 200 13.13 -13.64 -0.50
C ASP A 200 14.20 -13.75 -1.60
N VAL A 201 14.23 -12.81 -2.54
CA VAL A 201 15.34 -12.66 -3.52
C VAL A 201 16.69 -12.62 -2.80
N CYS A 202 16.86 -11.78 -1.78
CA CYS A 202 18.07 -11.74 -0.94
C CYS A 202 18.35 -13.10 -0.25
N GLY A 203 17.32 -13.80 0.20
CA GLY A 203 17.40 -15.15 0.74
C GLY A 203 17.96 -16.15 -0.27
N HIS A 204 17.49 -16.10 -1.51
CA HIS A 204 17.92 -16.97 -2.59
C HIS A 204 19.36 -16.70 -3.03
N VAL A 205 19.80 -15.43 -3.02
CA VAL A 205 21.23 -15.10 -3.22
C VAL A 205 22.11 -15.77 -2.17
N ARG A 206 21.75 -15.64 -0.90
CA ARG A 206 22.52 -16.26 0.19
C ARG A 206 22.51 -17.78 0.08
N GLN A 207 21.36 -18.37 -0.27
CA GLN A 207 21.22 -19.80 -0.46
C GLN A 207 22.11 -20.32 -1.59
N TYR A 208 22.15 -19.62 -2.73
CA TYR A 208 23.04 -19.96 -3.84
C TYR A 208 24.52 -19.92 -3.40
N ARG A 209 24.93 -18.83 -2.72
CA ARG A 209 26.32 -18.63 -2.29
C ARG A 209 26.77 -19.59 -1.19
N LYS A 210 25.86 -20.24 -0.46
CA LYS A 210 26.23 -21.34 0.47
C LYS A 210 26.99 -22.47 -0.21
N ALA A 211 26.80 -22.66 -1.52
CA ALA A 211 27.57 -23.62 -2.31
C ALA A 211 29.10 -23.42 -2.18
N GLN A 212 29.57 -22.18 -2.03
CA GLN A 212 30.99 -21.86 -1.83
C GLN A 212 31.51 -22.35 -0.47
N ARG A 213 30.65 -22.37 0.56
CA ARG A 213 30.99 -22.83 1.92
C ARG A 213 30.83 -24.34 2.09
N PHE A 214 29.98 -24.97 1.28
CA PHE A 214 29.67 -26.40 1.33
C PHE A 214 29.80 -27.05 -0.06
N PRO A 215 31.03 -27.23 -0.60
CA PRO A 215 31.25 -27.74 -1.95
C PRO A 215 30.60 -29.10 -2.23
N GLN A 216 30.51 -29.97 -1.22
CA GLN A 216 29.88 -31.29 -1.33
C GLN A 216 28.37 -31.25 -1.63
N TYR A 217 27.71 -30.11 -1.40
CA TYR A 217 26.29 -29.89 -1.68
C TYR A 217 26.08 -28.75 -2.68
N GLN A 218 27.10 -28.41 -3.47
CA GLN A 218 27.08 -27.27 -4.37
C GLN A 218 25.87 -27.29 -5.33
N SER A 219 25.64 -28.40 -6.02
CA SER A 219 24.54 -28.54 -6.98
C SER A 219 23.18 -28.28 -6.32
N HIS A 220 22.96 -28.82 -5.12
CA HIS A 220 21.73 -28.63 -4.36
C HIS A 220 21.50 -27.16 -4.00
N TYR A 221 22.50 -26.49 -3.40
CA TYR A 221 22.37 -25.08 -3.00
C TYR A 221 22.17 -24.16 -4.19
N GLN A 222 22.89 -24.39 -5.29
CA GLN A 222 22.74 -23.62 -6.52
C GLN A 222 21.36 -23.81 -7.14
N GLN A 223 20.87 -25.06 -7.23
CA GLN A 223 19.55 -25.36 -7.78
C GLN A 223 18.42 -24.72 -6.95
N VAL A 224 18.46 -24.87 -5.62
CA VAL A 224 17.45 -24.28 -4.73
C VAL A 224 17.49 -22.75 -4.81
N GLY A 225 18.69 -22.16 -4.87
CA GLY A 225 18.86 -20.72 -5.05
C GLY A 225 18.26 -20.22 -6.38
N ARG A 226 18.54 -20.90 -7.49
CA ARG A 226 18.00 -20.54 -8.82
C ARG A 226 16.49 -20.67 -8.90
N MET A 227 15.94 -21.79 -8.46
CA MET A 227 14.49 -22.02 -8.47
C MET A 227 13.76 -20.94 -7.64
N GLY A 228 14.18 -20.73 -6.39
CA GLY A 228 13.56 -19.72 -5.55
C GLY A 228 13.69 -18.29 -6.10
N MET A 229 14.86 -17.97 -6.68
CA MET A 229 15.09 -16.68 -7.35
C MET A 229 14.09 -16.46 -8.48
N SER A 230 13.87 -17.45 -9.35
CA SER A 230 12.95 -17.33 -10.48
C SER A 230 11.51 -17.06 -10.04
N VAL A 231 11.03 -17.79 -9.03
CA VAL A 231 9.70 -17.61 -8.44
C VAL A 231 9.55 -16.20 -7.87
N SER A 232 10.53 -15.77 -7.06
CA SER A 232 10.46 -14.47 -6.38
C SER A 232 10.55 -13.31 -7.36
N LEU A 233 11.40 -13.39 -8.38
CA LEU A 233 11.50 -12.35 -9.41
C LEU A 233 10.24 -12.25 -10.27
N LEU A 234 9.62 -13.37 -10.66
CA LEU A 234 8.32 -13.33 -11.34
C LEU A 234 7.26 -12.63 -10.49
N ALA A 235 7.19 -12.97 -9.20
CA ALA A 235 6.26 -12.31 -8.28
C ALA A 235 6.55 -10.80 -8.13
N VAL A 236 7.82 -10.41 -8.03
CA VAL A 236 8.23 -8.99 -8.03
C VAL A 236 7.77 -8.30 -9.31
N ILE A 237 8.01 -8.89 -10.49
CA ILE A 237 7.62 -8.32 -11.79
C ILE A 237 6.11 -8.12 -11.87
N ALA A 238 5.32 -9.14 -11.51
CA ALA A 238 3.87 -9.06 -11.51
C ALA A 238 3.36 -7.93 -10.59
N MET A 239 3.90 -7.81 -9.38
CA MET A 239 3.53 -6.71 -8.47
C MET A 239 3.96 -5.33 -8.99
N LEU A 240 5.11 -5.22 -9.65
CA LEU A 240 5.54 -3.98 -10.28
C LEU A 240 4.65 -3.55 -11.44
N ASN A 241 4.13 -4.50 -12.22
CA ASN A 241 3.16 -4.23 -13.28
C ASN A 241 1.77 -3.88 -12.72
N GLN A 242 1.34 -4.55 -11.64
CA GLN A 242 0.15 -4.17 -10.90
C GLN A 242 0.24 -2.71 -10.41
N LEU A 243 1.31 -2.35 -9.69
CA LEU A 243 1.51 -0.99 -9.16
C LEU A 243 1.58 0.06 -10.27
N LYS A 244 2.18 -0.27 -11.42
CA LYS A 244 2.14 0.59 -12.61
C LYS A 244 0.70 0.84 -13.08
N ASN A 245 -0.11 -0.21 -13.20
CA ASN A 245 -1.49 -0.11 -13.66
C ASN A 245 -2.37 0.67 -12.68
N GLU A 246 -2.01 0.68 -11.40
CA GLU A 246 -2.64 1.50 -10.35
C GLU A 246 -2.15 2.96 -10.35
N GLY A 247 -1.23 3.34 -11.25
CA GLY A 247 -0.72 4.72 -11.40
C GLY A 247 0.59 5.01 -10.67
N TYR A 248 1.16 4.05 -9.94
CA TYR A 248 2.41 4.20 -9.19
C TYR A 248 3.67 4.02 -10.05
N SER A 249 3.63 4.34 -11.34
CA SER A 249 4.84 4.39 -12.19
C SER A 249 4.97 5.65 -13.04
N GLU A 250 4.11 6.65 -12.85
CA GLU A 250 4.21 7.89 -13.62
C GLU A 250 5.47 8.69 -13.27
N ALA A 251 5.84 9.66 -14.13
CA ALA A 251 6.92 10.58 -13.79
C ALA A 251 6.56 11.32 -12.51
N ALA A 252 7.28 11.01 -11.45
CA ALA A 252 7.09 11.62 -10.16
C ALA A 252 7.42 13.13 -10.29
N SER A 253 6.41 13.97 -10.47
CA SER A 253 6.54 15.43 -10.54
C SER A 253 5.96 16.03 -9.27
N LEU A 254 6.82 16.48 -8.37
CA LEU A 254 6.44 17.42 -7.32
C LEU A 254 6.43 18.87 -7.84
N ALA A 255 7.07 19.14 -8.98
CA ALA A 255 7.43 20.49 -9.41
C ALA A 255 6.36 21.20 -10.26
N GLY A 256 5.30 20.51 -10.71
CA GLY A 256 4.29 21.08 -11.61
C GLY A 256 3.11 21.80 -10.93
N GLU A 257 2.87 21.61 -9.63
CA GLU A 257 1.65 22.12 -8.96
C GLU A 257 1.91 23.21 -7.91
N PHE A 258 3.16 23.54 -7.59
CA PHE A 258 3.48 24.65 -6.67
C PHE A 258 3.76 25.98 -7.38
N ALA A 259 3.66 26.00 -8.71
CA ALA A 259 3.86 27.19 -9.53
C ALA A 259 2.54 27.92 -9.81
N GLU A 260 1.62 28.04 -8.85
CA GLU A 260 0.62 29.12 -8.79
C GLU A 260 0.09 29.27 -7.34
N PRO A 261 0.37 30.41 -6.69
CA PRO A 261 -0.66 31.14 -5.98
C PRO A 261 -1.04 32.33 -6.87
N VAL A 262 -2.07 32.16 -7.70
CA VAL A 262 -2.68 33.32 -8.37
C VAL A 262 -3.88 33.78 -7.55
N ALA A 263 -3.61 34.88 -6.84
CA ALA A 263 -4.51 35.90 -6.28
C ALA A 263 -5.68 35.47 -5.39
#